data_AF-A0A2P2PSC9-F1
#
_entry.id   AF-A0A2P2PSC9-F1
#
_cell.length_a   1.000
_cell.length_b   1.000
_cell.length_c   1.000
_cell.angle_alpha   90.00
_cell.angle_beta   90.00
_cell.angle_gamma   90.00
#
_symmetry.space_group_name_H-M   'P 1'
#
loop_
_entity.id
_entity.type
_entity.pdbx_description
1 polymer ?
#
loop_
_entity_poly.entity_id
_entity_poly.type
_entity_poly.pdbx_seq_one_letter_code
_entity_poly.pdbx_strand_id
1 'polypeptide(L)' 'MLSFLWGFEYLVLRAYEDDYGAQKLYRNAGYKVVSSDPHWVTWMGRRRRVLMIKQSNLHN' A
#
# COMPACT_ATOMS: atom_id res chain seq x y z
N MET A 1 9.83 5.31 13.51
CA MET A 1 10.12 4.63 12.21
C MET A 1 11.22 5.43 11.50
N LEU A 2 12.17 4.82 10.78
CA LEU A 2 13.27 5.56 10.14
C LEU A 2 12.77 6.64 9.16
N SER A 3 11.64 6.39 8.51
CA SER A 3 10.94 7.35 7.66
C SER A 3 10.62 8.68 8.35
N PHE A 4 10.30 8.67 9.64
CA PHE A 4 10.09 9.89 10.41
C PHE A 4 11.38 10.69 10.59
N LEU A 5 12.49 10.02 10.95
CA LEU A 5 13.81 10.65 11.07
C LEU A 5 14.29 11.25 9.75
N TRP A 6 13.87 10.65 8.62
CA TRP A 6 14.14 11.14 7.28
C TRP A 6 13.14 12.17 6.75
N GLY A 7 12.16 12.59 7.57
CA GLY A 7 11.19 13.61 7.20
C GLY A 7 10.07 13.15 6.25
N PHE A 8 9.91 11.84 6.02
CA PHE A 8 8.80 11.31 5.22
C PHE A 8 7.53 11.18 6.06
N GLU A 9 6.43 11.78 5.61
CA GLU A 9 5.13 11.68 6.28
C GLU A 9 4.47 10.31 6.11
N TYR A 10 4.70 9.66 4.97
CA TYR A 10 4.11 8.37 4.62
C TYR A 10 5.14 7.39 4.08
N LEU A 11 4.97 6.10 4.41
CA LEU A 11 5.49 5.00 3.62
C LEU A 11 4.43 4.53 2.64
N VAL A 12 4.81 4.31 1.39
CA VAL A 12 3.92 3.96 0.30
C VAL A 12 4.42 2.69 -0.38
N LEU A 13 3.51 1.75 -0.66
CA LEU A 13 3.81 0.55 -1.42
C LEU A 13 2.68 0.17 -2.37
N ARG A 14 2.97 -0.72 -3.31
CA ARG A 14 1.98 -1.39 -4.15
C ARG A 14 1.98 -2.88 -3.86
N ALA A 15 0.80 -3.47 -3.78
CA ALA A 15 0.59 -4.92 -3.72
C ALA A 15 -0.36 -5.34 -4.85
N TYR A 16 -0.30 -6.58 -5.30
CA TYR A 16 -1.32 -7.09 -6.21
C TYR A 16 -2.67 -7.24 -5.48
N GLU A 17 -3.75 -6.88 -6.15
CA GLU A 17 -5.10 -6.87 -5.57
C GLU A 17 -5.61 -8.26 -5.17
N ASP A 18 -5.13 -9.29 -5.84
CA ASP A 18 -5.43 -10.70 -5.61
C ASP A 18 -4.34 -11.42 -4.79
N ASP A 19 -3.28 -10.72 -4.38
CA ASP A 19 -2.33 -11.23 -3.39
C ASP A 19 -2.83 -10.91 -1.97
N TYR A 20 -3.80 -11.70 -1.52
CA TYR A 20 -4.41 -11.56 -0.20
C TYR A 20 -3.41 -11.75 0.95
N GLY A 21 -2.36 -12.57 0.74
CA GLY A 21 -1.31 -12.81 1.72
C GLY A 21 -0.48 -11.55 1.97
N ALA A 22 0.02 -10.92 0.91
CA ALA A 22 0.76 -9.67 1.00
C ALA A 22 -0.11 -8.54 1.59
N GLN A 23 -1.35 -8.40 1.13
CA GLN A 23 -2.25 -7.37 1.68
C GLN A 23 -2.53 -7.56 3.17
N LYS A 24 -2.73 -8.80 3.63
CA LYS A 24 -2.91 -9.09 5.06
C LYS A 24 -1.65 -8.74 5.86
N LEU A 25 -0.48 -9.12 5.36
CA LEU A 25 0.80 -8.78 5.98
C LEU A 25 0.96 -7.26 6.14
N TYR A 26 0.71 -6.49 5.08
CA TYR A 26 0.85 -5.03 5.13
C TYR A 26 -0.22 -4.37 6.00
N ARG A 27 -1.48 -4.85 5.98
CA ARG A 27 -2.53 -4.38 6.90
C ARG A 27 -2.11 -4.57 8.36
N ASN A 28 -1.61 -5.75 8.70
CA ASN A 28 -1.10 -6.04 10.05
C ASN A 28 0.07 -5.14 10.44
N ALA A 29 0.89 -4.71 9.47
CA ALA A 29 1.98 -3.76 9.68
C ALA A 29 1.51 -2.28 9.77
N GLY A 30 0.20 -2.01 9.69
CA GLY A 30 -0.40 -0.68 9.82
C GLY A 30 -0.62 0.07 8.50
N TYR A 31 -0.54 -0.62 7.36
CA TYR A 31 -0.84 -0.01 6.06
C TYR A 31 -2.34 -0.07 5.74
N LYS A 32 -2.86 0.95 5.07
CA LYS A 32 -4.23 1.02 4.54
C LYS A 32 -4.23 1.19 3.03
N VAL A 33 -5.20 0.57 2.35
CA VAL A 33 -5.43 0.78 0.91
C VAL A 33 -6.05 2.16 0.71
N VAL A 34 -5.52 2.93 -0.25
CA VAL A 34 -6.03 4.27 -0.59
C VAL A 34 -6.43 4.43 -2.05
N SER A 35 -5.99 3.51 -2.91
CA SER A 35 -6.37 3.49 -4.33
C SER A 35 -6.16 2.09 -4.90
N SER A 36 -6.83 1.78 -6.00
CA SER A 36 -6.62 0.56 -6.79
C SER A 36 -6.46 0.91 -8.26
N ASP A 37 -5.72 0.10 -9.00
CA ASP A 37 -5.63 0.22 -10.46
C ASP A 37 -7.05 0.03 -11.07
N PRO A 38 -7.41 0.78 -12.13
CA PRO A 38 -8.70 0.64 -12.80
C PRO A 38 -8.96 -0.78 -13.32
N HIS A 39 -10.24 -1.15 -13.46
CA HIS A 39 -10.61 -2.49 -13.93
C HIS A 39 -10.11 -2.80 -15.36
N TRP A 40 -10.06 -1.79 -16.25
CA TRP A 40 -9.61 -1.97 -17.64
C TRP A 40 -8.13 -2.39 -17.77
N VAL A 41 -7.35 -2.27 -16.71
CA VAL A 41 -5.94 -2.70 -16.69
C VAL A 41 -5.81 -4.20 -16.96
N THR A 42 -6.79 -5.01 -16.55
CA THR A 42 -6.80 -6.46 -16.84
C THR A 42 -7.02 -6.77 -18.31
N TRP A 43 -7.70 -5.89 -19.05
CA TRP A 43 -7.91 -6.05 -20.50
C TRP A 43 -6.60 -5.92 -21.28
N MET A 44 -5.60 -5.23 -20.73
CA MET A 44 -4.25 -5.17 -21.28
C MET A 44 -3.34 -6.31 -20.78
N GLY A 45 -3.90 -7.34 -20.14
CA GLY A 45 -3.13 -8.45 -19.58
C GLY A 45 -2.29 -8.10 -18.35
N ARG A 46 -2.55 -6.95 -17.70
CA ARG A 46 -1.83 -6.52 -16.49
C ARG A 46 -2.62 -6.88 -15.23
N ARG A 47 -1.91 -7.40 -14.22
CA ARG A 47 -2.48 -7.69 -12.90
C ARG A 47 -2.74 -6.38 -12.14
N ARG A 48 -3.93 -6.26 -11.54
CA ARG A 48 -4.34 -5.06 -10.80
C ARG A 48 -3.52 -4.93 -9.52
N ARG A 49 -3.17 -3.69 -9.16
CA ARG A 49 -2.46 -3.38 -7.91
C ARG A 49 -3.26 -2.43 -7.04
N VAL A 50 -3.07 -2.54 -5.74
CA VAL A 50 -3.55 -1.61 -4.73
C VAL A 50 -2.39 -0.72 -4.27
N LEU A 51 -2.66 0.57 -4.07
CA LEU A 51 -1.77 1.51 -3.43
C LEU A 51 -2.07 1.52 -1.94
N MET A 52 -1.04 1.26 -1.13
CA MET A 52 -1.18 1.22 0.32
C MET A 52 -0.24 2.23 0.98
N ILE A 53 -0.72 2.87 2.04
CA ILE A 53 0.06 3.85 2.80
C ILE A 53 0.08 3.53 4.29
N LYS A 54 1.17 3.90 4.96
CA LYS A 54 1.31 3.92 6.42
C LYS A 54 1.86 5.28 6.83
N GLN A 55 1.23 5.92 7.81
CA GLN A 55 1.78 7.17 8.37
C GLN A 55 3.07 6.89 9.15
N SER A 56 4.07 7.75 8.96
CA SER A 56 5.36 7.64 9.65
C SER A 56 5.28 7.93 11.14
N ASN A 57 4.32 8.75 11.55
CA ASN A 57 4.05 9.14 12.93
C ASN A 57 2.70 8.63 13.40
N LEU A 58 2.71 7.96 14.54
CA LEU A 58 1.54 7.56 15.32
C LEU A 58 1.77 7.90 16.80
N HIS A 59 2.45 9.01 17.06
CA HIS A 59 2.52 9.65 18.38
C HIS A 59 2.04 11.08 18.20
N ASN A 60 0.80 11.32 18.63
CA ASN A 60 0.41 12.60 19.22
C ASN A 60 0.60 12.47 20.72
#